data_AF-A0A2V5WAH7-F1
#
_entry.id   AF-A0A2V5WAH7-F1
#
_cell.length_a   1.000
_cell.length_b   1.000
_cell.length_c   1.000
_cell.angle_alpha   90.00
_cell.angle_beta   90.00
_cell.angle_gamma   90.00
#
_symmetry.space_group_name_H-M   'P 1'
#
loop_
_entity.id
_entity.type
_entity.pdbx_description
1 polymer ?
#
loop_
_entity_poly.entity_id
_entity_poly.type
_entity_poly.pdbx_seq_one_letter_code
_entity_poly.pdbx_strand_id
1 'polypeptide(L)'
;MAGAEFSSRQSASAGQTHSPVFGERFTHRLEAFSDLVFGFSLSFLSTRLDIPADVSQVFEPTRWSTFIVTFAIICVLWLAHYRIFRHHFVPQIPDVVVNFVFLLGIAVLPYAVQIFLRFTNGRDAIILYFGDFALVFAALATLRWRALLQRRGDPDMDLRLREWRATVRQYTIVLVFVGSLDFICPAWPRCEERSLIFGNRRSTWKIPVMRSDPKRRARRTRGFGFAIRTGIGGNSTCREAVE
;
A
#
# COMPACT_ATOMS: atom_id res chain seq x y z
N MET A 1 -49.36 -55.77 -11.94
CA MET A 1 -47.95 -55.68 -12.41
C MET A 1 -47.63 -54.23 -12.77
N ALA A 2 -47.42 -53.35 -11.79
CA ALA A 2 -47.06 -51.94 -12.02
C ALA A 2 -46.36 -51.38 -10.76
N GLY A 3 -45.14 -51.83 -10.48
CA GLY A 3 -44.47 -51.47 -9.22
C GLY A 3 -42.96 -51.67 -9.18
N ALA A 4 -42.26 -51.68 -10.33
CA ALA A 4 -40.83 -52.01 -10.37
C ALA A 4 -39.93 -51.03 -11.14
N GLU A 5 -40.44 -49.89 -11.64
CA GLU A 5 -39.62 -48.97 -12.46
C GLU A 5 -39.18 -47.67 -11.77
N PHE A 6 -39.62 -47.39 -10.54
CA PHE A 6 -39.29 -46.10 -9.90
C PHE A 6 -37.98 -46.11 -9.10
N SER A 7 -37.38 -47.29 -8.83
CA SER A 7 -36.27 -47.41 -7.87
C SER A 7 -34.86 -47.37 -8.48
N SER A 8 -34.70 -47.27 -9.80
CA SER A 8 -33.39 -47.40 -10.47
C SER A 8 -32.78 -46.09 -10.97
N ARG A 9 -33.42 -44.94 -10.77
CA ARG A 9 -32.89 -43.62 -11.21
C ARG A 9 -32.15 -42.82 -10.12
N GLN A 10 -31.88 -43.40 -8.96
CA GLN A 10 -31.25 -42.67 -7.83
C GLN A 10 -29.78 -43.05 -7.55
N SER A 11 -29.16 -43.87 -8.40
CA SER A 11 -27.78 -44.35 -8.23
C SER A 11 -26.80 -43.74 -9.25
N ALA A 12 -26.86 -42.43 -9.45
CA ALA A 12 -25.86 -41.67 -10.20
C ALA A 12 -25.39 -40.44 -9.40
N SER A 13 -25.13 -40.64 -8.10
CA SER A 13 -24.35 -39.71 -7.29
C SER A 13 -22.91 -40.22 -7.20
N ALA A 14 -22.23 -40.29 -8.35
CA ALA A 14 -20.82 -40.67 -8.44
C ALA A 14 -20.13 -39.70 -9.39
N GLY A 15 -19.88 -38.51 -8.86
CA GLY A 15 -19.21 -37.42 -9.54
C GLY A 15 -19.29 -36.21 -8.62
N GLN A 16 -18.50 -36.22 -7.54
CA GLN A 16 -18.25 -35.01 -6.77
C GLN A 16 -17.52 -34.03 -7.69
N THR A 17 -18.28 -33.28 -8.48
CA THR A 17 -17.82 -32.04 -9.08
C THR A 17 -17.44 -31.15 -7.91
N HIS A 18 -16.14 -30.93 -7.74
CA HIS A 18 -15.59 -29.95 -6.79
C HIS A 18 -16.33 -28.63 -7.01
N SER A 19 -17.36 -28.37 -6.21
CA SER A 19 -18.06 -27.10 -6.27
C SER A 19 -17.03 -26.07 -5.84
N PRO A 20 -16.71 -25.08 -6.70
CA PRO A 20 -15.70 -24.11 -6.37
C PRO A 20 -16.11 -23.43 -5.06
N VAL A 21 -15.20 -23.39 -4.08
CA VAL A 21 -15.45 -22.78 -2.75
C VAL A 21 -15.98 -21.35 -2.93
N PHE A 22 -15.56 -20.69 -4.01
CA PHE A 22 -16.04 -19.39 -4.45
C PHE A 22 -16.63 -19.48 -5.85
N GLY A 23 -17.91 -19.11 -6.00
CA GLY A 23 -18.56 -19.02 -7.31
C GLY A 23 -18.14 -17.78 -8.12
N GLU A 24 -18.53 -17.72 -9.39
CA GLU A 24 -18.21 -16.64 -10.34
C GLU A 24 -18.48 -15.22 -9.80
N ARG A 25 -19.59 -15.06 -9.06
CA ARG A 25 -19.95 -13.78 -8.43
C ARG A 25 -18.90 -13.28 -7.45
N PHE A 26 -18.26 -14.18 -6.71
CA PHE A 26 -17.19 -13.82 -5.78
C PHE A 26 -15.93 -13.42 -6.55
N THR A 27 -15.57 -14.15 -7.60
CA THR A 27 -14.45 -13.81 -8.49
C THR A 27 -14.61 -12.39 -9.05
N HIS A 28 -15.78 -12.07 -9.59
CA HIS A 28 -16.04 -10.74 -10.14
C HIS A 28 -15.95 -9.64 -9.07
N ARG A 29 -16.37 -9.91 -7.83
CA ARG A 29 -16.21 -8.96 -6.73
C ARG A 29 -14.75 -8.79 -6.32
N LEU A 30 -13.96 -9.86 -6.34
CA LEU A 30 -12.54 -9.82 -6.03
C LEU A 30 -11.75 -9.06 -7.11
N GLU A 31 -12.11 -9.24 -8.38
CA GLU A 31 -11.57 -8.47 -9.51
C GLU A 31 -11.87 -6.98 -9.34
N ALA A 32 -13.14 -6.62 -9.10
CA ALA A 32 -13.54 -5.23 -8.87
C ALA A 32 -12.85 -4.60 -7.64
N PHE A 33 -12.65 -5.37 -6.57
CA PHE A 33 -11.88 -4.91 -5.41
C PHE A 33 -10.40 -4.67 -5.76
N SER A 34 -9.81 -5.57 -6.54
CA SER A 34 -8.42 -5.43 -7.00
C SER A 34 -8.25 -4.18 -7.85
N ASP A 35 -9.15 -3.94 -8.81
CA ASP A 35 -9.14 -2.75 -9.66
C ASP A 35 -9.25 -1.45 -8.86
N LEU A 36 -10.06 -1.45 -7.79
CA LEU A 36 -10.16 -0.32 -6.88
C LEU A 36 -8.82 -0.02 -6.19
N VAL A 37 -8.11 -1.04 -5.74
CA VAL A 37 -6.78 -0.87 -5.11
C VAL A 37 -5.75 -0.34 -6.12
N PHE A 38 -5.77 -0.83 -7.35
CA PHE A 38 -4.91 -0.29 -8.42
C PHE A 38 -5.21 1.19 -8.71
N GLY A 39 -6.49 1.54 -8.87
CA GLY A 39 -6.91 2.94 -9.09
C GLY A 39 -6.53 3.86 -7.93
N PHE A 40 -6.69 3.38 -6.69
CA PHE A 40 -6.25 4.12 -5.51
C PHE A 40 -4.74 4.31 -5.46
N SER A 41 -3.96 3.29 -5.82
CA SER A 41 -2.49 3.35 -5.84
C SER A 41 -1.97 4.33 -6.90
N LEU A 42 -2.60 4.38 -8.08
CA LEU A 42 -2.31 5.37 -9.12
C LEU A 42 -2.64 6.80 -8.67
N SER A 43 -3.78 6.96 -7.99
CA SER A 43 -4.18 8.25 -7.41
C SER A 43 -3.21 8.70 -6.32
N PHE A 44 -2.80 7.79 -5.44
CA PHE A 44 -1.80 8.06 -4.41
C PHE A 44 -0.44 8.43 -5.00
N LEU A 45 -0.01 7.78 -6.09
CA LEU A 45 1.20 8.15 -6.82
C LEU A 45 1.13 9.61 -7.31
N SER A 46 -0.01 10.06 -7.82
CA SER A 46 -0.22 11.46 -8.24
C SER A 46 0.02 12.44 -7.09
N THR A 47 -0.46 12.10 -5.88
CA THR A 47 -0.24 12.94 -4.68
C THR A 47 1.22 13.02 -4.22
N ARG A 48 2.09 12.13 -4.71
CA ARG A 48 3.53 12.14 -4.40
C ARG A 48 4.34 13.06 -5.31
N LEU A 49 3.72 13.67 -6.32
CA LEU A 49 4.37 14.67 -7.16
C LEU A 49 4.53 15.96 -6.33
N ASP A 50 5.71 16.16 -5.74
CA ASP A 50 5.99 17.31 -4.90
C ASP A 50 5.83 18.62 -5.69
N ILE A 51 5.10 19.58 -5.11
CA ILE A 51 4.90 20.91 -5.70
C ILE A 51 6.23 21.66 -5.63
N PRO A 52 6.84 22.04 -6.77
CA PRO A 52 8.08 22.80 -6.76
C PRO A 52 7.86 24.19 -6.18
N ALA A 53 8.87 24.71 -5.46
CA ALA A 53 8.84 26.07 -4.91
C ALA A 53 9.01 27.16 -5.98
N ASP A 54 9.52 26.80 -7.15
CA ASP A 54 9.77 27.71 -8.28
C ASP A 54 9.05 27.20 -9.55
N VAL A 55 8.42 28.12 -10.27
CA VAL A 55 7.71 27.87 -11.53
C VAL A 55 8.64 27.35 -12.63
N SER A 56 9.92 27.68 -12.57
CA SER A 56 10.94 27.21 -13.53
C SER A 56 11.17 25.68 -13.44
N GLN A 57 10.88 25.07 -12.28
CA GLN A 57 11.08 23.64 -12.03
C GLN A 57 9.82 22.80 -12.29
N VAL A 58 8.71 23.42 -12.72
CA VAL A 58 7.44 22.72 -12.98
C VAL A 58 7.60 21.63 -14.03
N PHE A 59 8.45 21.85 -15.04
CA PHE A 59 8.71 20.88 -16.11
C PHE A 59 10.06 20.17 -15.96
N GLU A 60 10.56 20.01 -14.73
CA GLU A 60 11.83 19.31 -14.49
C GLU A 60 11.74 17.85 -15.01
N PRO A 61 12.52 17.47 -16.04
CA PRO A 61 12.33 16.22 -16.77
C PRO A 61 12.56 14.98 -15.91
N THR A 62 13.44 15.07 -14.91
CA THR A 62 13.76 13.97 -13.99
C THR A 62 12.56 13.61 -13.10
N ARG A 63 11.77 14.58 -12.66
CA ARG A 63 10.59 14.33 -11.81
C ARG A 63 9.48 13.66 -12.62
N TRP A 64 9.20 14.22 -13.80
CA TRP A 64 8.18 13.69 -14.70
C TRP A 64 8.51 12.28 -15.21
N SER A 65 9.77 12.03 -15.57
CA SER A 65 10.20 10.70 -16.00
C SER A 65 10.02 9.66 -14.89
N THR A 66 10.39 9.98 -13.65
CA THR A 66 10.22 9.08 -12.51
C THR A 66 8.74 8.77 -12.23
N PHE A 67 7.88 9.79 -12.29
CA PHE A 67 6.44 9.61 -12.19
C PHE A 67 5.88 8.70 -13.30
N ILE A 68 6.21 9.00 -14.56
CA ILE A 68 5.74 8.25 -15.74
C ILE A 68 6.21 6.79 -15.68
N VAL A 69 7.46 6.56 -15.30
CA VAL A 69 8.02 5.19 -15.14
C VAL A 69 7.27 4.44 -14.06
N THR A 70 7.04 5.06 -12.89
CA THR A 70 6.31 4.41 -11.79
C THR A 70 4.86 4.13 -12.15
N PHE A 71 4.20 5.07 -12.82
CA PHE A 71 2.84 4.89 -13.35
C PHE A 71 2.78 3.72 -14.34
N ALA A 72 3.71 3.67 -15.30
CA ALA A 72 3.80 2.60 -16.28
C ALA A 72 4.04 1.23 -15.61
N ILE A 73 4.88 1.17 -14.58
CA ILE A 73 5.11 -0.06 -13.80
C ILE A 73 3.80 -0.57 -13.19
N ILE A 74 3.03 0.30 -12.51
CA ILE A 74 1.74 -0.08 -11.91
C ILE A 74 0.75 -0.56 -13.00
N CYS A 75 0.68 0.13 -14.15
CA CYS A 75 -0.18 -0.29 -15.26
C CYS A 75 0.22 -1.65 -15.85
N VAL A 76 1.51 -1.93 -15.99
CA VAL A 76 2.00 -3.24 -16.45
C VAL A 76 1.68 -4.34 -15.45
N LEU A 77 1.81 -4.06 -14.15
CA LEU A 77 1.41 -4.99 -13.09
C LEU A 77 -0.10 -5.26 -13.11
N TRP A 78 -0.91 -4.22 -13.35
CA TRP A 78 -2.36 -4.37 -13.55
C TRP A 78 -2.68 -5.25 -14.76
N LEU A 79 -2.07 -5.01 -15.91
CA LEU A 79 -2.25 -5.86 -17.10
C LEU A 79 -1.83 -7.31 -16.85
N ALA A 80 -0.75 -7.51 -16.09
CA ALA A 80 -0.28 -8.85 -15.73
C ALA A 80 -1.27 -9.58 -14.82
N HIS A 81 -1.89 -8.86 -13.87
CA HIS A 81 -2.94 -9.37 -12.97
C HIS A 81 -4.22 -9.66 -13.75
N TYR A 82 -4.72 -8.71 -14.54
CA TYR A 82 -5.91 -8.87 -15.38
C TYR A 82 -5.83 -10.09 -16.29
N ARG A 83 -4.66 -10.36 -16.90
CA ARG A 83 -4.45 -11.55 -17.73
C ARG A 83 -4.61 -12.86 -16.96
N ILE A 84 -4.22 -12.90 -15.70
CA ILE A 84 -4.34 -14.10 -14.84
C ILE A 84 -5.83 -14.33 -14.49
N PHE A 85 -6.53 -13.27 -14.08
CA PHE A 85 -7.95 -13.37 -13.71
C PHE A 85 -8.87 -13.67 -14.90
N ARG A 86 -8.62 -13.08 -16.08
CA ARG A 86 -9.45 -13.25 -17.27
C ARG A 86 -9.49 -14.68 -17.81
N HIS A 87 -8.38 -15.41 -17.74
CA HIS A 87 -8.29 -16.74 -18.37
C HIS A 87 -8.46 -17.89 -17.37
N HIS A 88 -8.45 -17.63 -16.05
CA HIS A 88 -8.06 -18.70 -15.15
C HIS A 88 -8.43 -18.62 -13.67
N PHE A 89 -9.68 -18.32 -13.32
CA PHE A 89 -10.03 -18.26 -11.91
C PHE A 89 -11.27 -19.08 -11.54
N VAL A 90 -11.01 -20.31 -11.09
CA VAL A 90 -11.76 -20.88 -9.98
C VAL A 90 -11.02 -20.49 -8.70
N PRO A 91 -11.43 -19.43 -7.99
CA PRO A 91 -10.75 -19.03 -6.76
C PRO A 91 -10.78 -20.17 -5.75
N GLN A 92 -9.62 -20.55 -5.24
CA GLN A 92 -9.50 -21.30 -3.99
C GLN A 92 -9.04 -20.34 -2.88
N ILE A 93 -9.31 -20.69 -1.61
CA ILE A 93 -8.94 -19.86 -0.45
C ILE A 93 -7.49 -19.35 -0.50
N PRO A 94 -6.47 -20.17 -0.83
CA PRO A 94 -5.12 -19.66 -0.80
C PRO A 94 -4.82 -18.70 -1.96
N ASP A 95 -5.57 -18.74 -3.08
CA ASP A 95 -5.36 -17.80 -4.20
C ASP A 95 -5.86 -16.41 -3.83
N VAL A 96 -6.97 -16.37 -3.10
CA VAL A 96 -7.54 -15.15 -2.52
C VAL A 96 -6.55 -14.51 -1.55
N VAL A 97 -5.93 -15.30 -0.67
CA VAL A 97 -4.92 -14.79 0.28
C VAL A 97 -3.69 -14.23 -0.45
N VAL A 98 -3.16 -14.96 -1.44
CA VAL A 98 -2.02 -14.47 -2.24
C VAL A 98 -2.40 -13.21 -3.01
N ASN A 99 -3.63 -13.10 -3.52
CA ASN A 99 -4.13 -11.87 -4.14
C ASN A 99 -4.13 -10.70 -3.15
N PHE A 100 -4.61 -10.89 -1.92
CA PHE A 100 -4.57 -9.81 -0.92
C PHE A 100 -3.15 -9.39 -0.55
N VAL A 101 -2.20 -10.34 -0.46
CA VAL A 101 -0.78 -10.02 -0.26
C VAL A 101 -0.21 -9.23 -1.45
N PHE A 102 -0.57 -9.62 -2.67
CA PHE A 102 -0.22 -8.88 -3.88
C PHE A 102 -0.78 -7.44 -3.84
N LEU A 103 -2.06 -7.28 -3.51
CA LEU A 103 -2.71 -5.97 -3.40
C LEU A 103 -2.09 -5.09 -2.31
N LEU A 104 -1.66 -5.68 -1.20
CA LEU A 104 -0.91 -4.97 -0.16
C LEU A 104 0.39 -4.39 -0.71
N GLY A 105 1.17 -5.18 -1.46
CA GLY A 105 2.38 -4.69 -2.12
C GLY A 105 2.08 -3.54 -3.10
N ILE A 106 1.07 -3.70 -3.95
CA ILE A 106 0.65 -2.63 -4.88
C ILE A 106 0.29 -1.33 -4.14
N ALA A 107 -0.41 -1.41 -3.01
CA ALA A 107 -0.79 -0.24 -2.22
C ALA A 107 0.42 0.44 -1.54
N VAL A 108 1.45 -0.33 -1.16
CA VAL A 108 2.68 0.18 -0.53
C VAL A 108 3.67 0.73 -1.57
N LEU A 109 3.62 0.24 -2.80
CA LEU A 109 4.59 0.54 -3.85
C LEU A 109 4.85 2.04 -4.09
N PRO A 110 3.83 2.94 -4.22
CA PRO A 110 4.09 4.36 -4.42
C PRO A 110 4.83 5.01 -3.23
N TYR A 111 4.58 4.51 -2.02
CA TYR A 111 5.29 4.96 -0.81
C TYR A 111 6.74 4.47 -0.80
N ALA A 112 6.98 3.19 -1.13
CA ALA A 112 8.31 2.61 -1.19
C ALA A 112 9.19 3.33 -2.23
N VAL A 113 8.64 3.62 -3.42
CA VAL A 113 9.32 4.40 -4.47
C VAL A 113 9.69 5.79 -3.98
N GLN A 114 8.78 6.51 -3.33
CA GLN A 114 9.07 7.88 -2.89
C GLN A 114 10.17 7.92 -1.80
N ILE A 115 10.16 6.96 -0.87
CA ILE A 115 11.21 6.82 0.15
C ILE A 115 12.56 6.54 -0.50
N PHE A 116 12.60 5.64 -1.47
CA PHE A 116 13.83 5.31 -2.20
C PHE A 116 14.43 6.53 -2.91
N LEU A 117 13.58 7.31 -3.59
CA LEU A 117 14.03 8.52 -4.30
C LEU A 117 14.56 9.60 -3.36
N ARG A 118 13.97 9.73 -2.17
CA ARG A 118 14.39 10.71 -1.17
C ARG A 118 15.64 10.28 -0.40
N PHE A 119 15.78 8.99 -0.14
CA PHE A 119 16.86 8.41 0.66
C PHE A 119 17.58 7.32 -0.13
N THR A 120 18.18 7.69 -1.26
CA THR A 120 18.84 6.75 -2.18
C THR A 120 19.95 5.92 -1.54
N ASN A 121 20.58 6.43 -0.47
CA ASN A 121 21.64 5.75 0.29
C ASN A 121 21.15 5.20 1.64
N GLY A 122 19.87 5.36 1.97
CA GLY A 122 19.31 4.88 3.24
C GLY A 122 19.06 3.37 3.18
N ARG A 123 19.68 2.60 4.07
CA ARG A 123 19.51 1.14 4.12
C ARG A 123 18.05 0.71 4.17
N ASP A 124 17.28 1.33 5.07
CA ASP A 124 15.87 0.98 5.26
C ASP A 124 15.01 1.32 4.03
N ALA A 125 15.39 2.38 3.29
CA ALA A 125 14.74 2.77 2.05
C ALA A 125 14.99 1.76 0.92
N ILE A 126 16.22 1.28 0.79
CA ILE A 126 16.60 0.23 -0.19
C ILE A 126 15.86 -1.08 0.14
N ILE A 127 15.87 -1.51 1.40
CA ILE A 127 15.18 -2.74 1.82
C ILE A 127 13.68 -2.67 1.53
N LEU A 128 13.05 -1.55 1.88
CA LEU A 128 11.62 -1.35 1.62
C LEU A 128 11.30 -1.42 0.13
N TYR A 129 12.10 -0.74 -0.71
CA TYR A 129 11.89 -0.69 -2.15
C TYR A 129 12.07 -2.05 -2.82
N PHE A 130 13.26 -2.65 -2.70
CA PHE A 130 13.53 -3.95 -3.34
C PHE A 130 12.72 -5.08 -2.72
N GLY A 131 12.44 -5.01 -1.41
CA GLY A 131 11.59 -5.96 -0.71
C GLY A 131 10.12 -5.91 -1.17
N ASP A 132 9.58 -4.72 -1.37
CA ASP A 132 8.22 -4.55 -1.91
C ASP A 132 8.11 -5.07 -3.35
N PHE A 133 9.08 -4.73 -4.22
CA PHE A 133 9.13 -5.31 -5.56
C PHE A 133 9.24 -6.84 -5.54
N ALA A 134 10.11 -7.40 -4.69
CA ALA A 134 10.25 -8.85 -4.53
C ALA A 134 8.93 -9.49 -4.07
N LEU A 135 8.22 -8.87 -3.12
CA LEU A 135 6.91 -9.33 -2.65
C LEU A 135 5.87 -9.34 -3.79
N VAL A 136 5.75 -8.24 -4.53
CA VAL A 136 4.81 -8.10 -5.65
C VAL A 136 5.09 -9.13 -6.74
N PHE A 137 6.36 -9.28 -7.14
CA PHE A 137 6.74 -10.24 -8.16
C PHE A 137 6.56 -11.69 -7.69
N ALA A 138 6.87 -12.00 -6.44
CA ALA A 138 6.69 -13.34 -5.85
C ALA A 138 5.21 -13.71 -5.74
N ALA A 139 4.34 -12.77 -5.35
CA ALA A 139 2.91 -13.00 -5.26
C ALA A 139 2.30 -13.27 -6.64
N LEU A 140 2.66 -12.47 -7.66
CA LEU A 140 2.25 -12.74 -9.05
C LEU A 140 2.77 -14.08 -9.57
N ALA A 141 4.03 -14.42 -9.29
CA ALA A 141 4.62 -15.69 -9.69
C ALA A 141 3.89 -16.88 -9.04
N THR A 142 3.51 -16.73 -7.77
CA THR A 142 2.74 -17.74 -7.03
C THR A 142 1.33 -17.91 -7.62
N LEU A 143 0.64 -16.82 -7.96
CA LEU A 143 -0.66 -16.89 -8.64
C LEU A 143 -0.55 -17.61 -9.99
N ARG A 144 0.49 -17.30 -10.79
CA ARG A 144 0.75 -17.96 -12.07
C ARG A 144 1.08 -19.44 -11.92
N TRP A 145 1.94 -19.78 -10.97
CA TRP A 145 2.29 -21.16 -10.66
C TRP A 145 1.04 -21.98 -10.30
N ARG A 146 0.17 -21.43 -9.45
CA ARG A 146 -1.06 -22.11 -9.05
C ARG A 146 -2.06 -22.24 -10.18
N ALA A 147 -2.17 -21.23 -11.05
CA ALA A 147 -2.94 -21.33 -12.28
C ALA A 147 -2.42 -22.48 -13.19
N LEU A 148 -1.11 -22.62 -13.34
CA LEU A 148 -0.51 -23.73 -14.11
C LEU A 148 -0.80 -25.10 -13.50
N LEU A 149 -0.77 -25.22 -12.16
CA LEU A 149 -1.10 -26.48 -11.48
C LEU A 149 -2.55 -26.91 -11.71
N GLN A 150 -3.48 -25.95 -11.82
CA GLN A 150 -4.88 -26.22 -12.14
C GLN A 150 -5.06 -26.69 -13.59
N ARG A 151 -4.21 -26.26 -14.52
CA ARG A 151 -4.22 -26.67 -15.96
C ARG A 151 -3.47 -27.96 -16.27
N ARG A 152 -3.15 -28.81 -15.29
CA ARG A 152 -2.30 -29.99 -15.54
C ARG A 152 -2.84 -30.95 -16.61
N GLY A 153 -4.13 -30.88 -16.96
CA GLY A 153 -4.80 -31.73 -17.96
C GLY A 153 -5.07 -31.09 -19.34
N ASP A 154 -4.66 -29.85 -19.61
CA ASP A 154 -4.91 -29.18 -20.91
C ASP A 154 -3.92 -29.69 -21.99
N PRO A 155 -4.37 -30.15 -23.18
CA PRO A 155 -3.49 -30.71 -24.21
C PRO A 155 -2.62 -29.69 -24.97
N ASP A 156 -2.87 -28.38 -24.83
CA ASP A 156 -2.09 -27.35 -25.52
C ASP A 156 -0.72 -27.09 -24.85
N MET A 157 0.30 -27.83 -25.31
CA MET A 157 1.67 -27.79 -24.80
C MET A 157 2.35 -26.43 -25.04
N ASP A 158 2.03 -25.74 -26.15
CA ASP A 158 2.71 -24.50 -26.54
C ASP A 158 2.30 -23.33 -25.66
N LEU A 159 1.00 -23.24 -25.34
CA LEU A 159 0.51 -22.28 -24.35
C LEU A 159 1.15 -22.53 -22.99
N ARG A 160 1.18 -23.80 -22.55
CA ARG A 160 1.77 -24.20 -21.26
C ARG A 160 3.25 -23.86 -21.16
N LEU A 161 4.02 -24.03 -22.24
CA LEU A 161 5.44 -23.69 -22.28
C LEU A 161 5.69 -22.17 -22.25
N ARG A 162 4.82 -21.37 -22.87
CA ARG A 162 4.90 -19.90 -22.80
C ARG A 162 4.61 -19.40 -21.39
N GLU A 163 3.58 -19.92 -20.75
CA GLU A 163 3.21 -19.59 -19.37
C GLU A 163 4.26 -20.06 -18.36
N TRP A 164 4.83 -21.26 -18.57
CA TRP A 164 5.96 -21.77 -17.81
C TRP A 164 7.18 -20.84 -17.90
N ARG A 165 7.57 -20.45 -19.13
CA ARG A 165 8.69 -19.52 -19.35
C ARG A 165 8.45 -18.17 -18.68
N ALA A 166 7.22 -17.65 -18.74
CA ALA A 166 6.86 -16.42 -18.04
C ALA A 166 6.99 -16.57 -16.52
N THR A 167 6.59 -17.72 -15.97
CA THR A 167 6.69 -18.04 -14.54
C THR A 167 8.16 -18.16 -14.10
N VAL A 168 8.97 -18.92 -14.84
CA VAL A 168 10.42 -19.06 -14.57
C VAL A 168 11.11 -17.71 -14.65
N ARG A 169 10.89 -16.94 -15.72
CA ARG A 169 11.46 -15.59 -15.87
C ARG A 169 11.11 -14.70 -14.67
N GLN A 170 9.88 -14.80 -14.17
CA GLN A 170 9.45 -13.98 -13.04
C GLN A 170 10.09 -14.41 -11.72
N TYR A 171 10.24 -15.71 -11.47
CA TYR A 171 11.04 -16.19 -10.33
C TYR A 171 12.51 -15.80 -10.46
N THR A 172 13.09 -15.81 -11.66
CA THR A 172 14.45 -15.29 -11.90
C THR A 172 14.55 -13.82 -11.52
N ILE A 173 13.55 -13.00 -11.86
CA ILE A 173 13.50 -11.59 -11.44
C ILE A 173 13.48 -11.50 -9.91
N VAL A 174 12.61 -12.24 -9.23
CA VAL A 174 12.56 -12.25 -7.74
C VAL A 174 13.92 -12.62 -7.15
N LEU A 175 14.58 -13.67 -7.67
CA LEU A 175 15.91 -14.08 -7.21
C LEU A 175 16.96 -12.99 -7.45
N VAL A 176 16.88 -12.24 -8.55
CA VAL A 176 17.76 -11.09 -8.80
C VAL A 176 17.50 -9.98 -7.77
N PHE A 177 16.24 -9.65 -7.49
CA PHE A 177 15.90 -8.61 -6.50
C PHE A 177 16.36 -8.99 -5.09
N VAL A 178 16.10 -10.24 -4.66
CA VAL A 178 16.52 -10.76 -3.36
C VAL A 178 18.04 -10.89 -3.29
N GLY A 179 18.66 -11.49 -4.31
CA GLY A 179 20.12 -11.61 -4.39
C GLY A 179 20.84 -10.27 -4.49
N SER A 180 20.20 -9.24 -5.07
CA SER A 180 20.73 -7.86 -5.05
C SER A 180 20.69 -7.28 -3.66
N LEU A 181 19.63 -7.53 -2.87
CA LEU A 181 19.60 -7.16 -1.46
C LEU A 181 20.72 -7.84 -0.69
N ASP A 182 20.95 -9.14 -0.91
CA ASP A 182 22.05 -9.87 -0.28
C ASP A 182 23.42 -9.35 -0.76
N PHE A 183 23.60 -9.02 -2.03
CA PHE A 183 24.87 -8.51 -2.57
C PHE A 183 25.18 -7.08 -2.13
N ILE A 184 24.17 -6.20 -2.10
CA ILE A 184 24.29 -4.83 -1.57
C ILE A 184 24.53 -4.86 -0.06
N CYS A 185 24.09 -5.93 0.61
CA CYS A 185 24.08 -6.07 2.06
C CYS A 185 24.69 -7.42 2.53
N PRO A 186 25.93 -7.80 2.12
CA PRO A 186 26.40 -9.20 2.17
C PRO A 186 26.66 -9.72 3.58
N ALA A 187 26.70 -8.83 4.56
CA ALA A 187 26.64 -9.12 5.98
C ALA A 187 26.54 -7.76 6.68
N TRP A 188 25.38 -7.10 6.62
CA TRP A 188 25.22 -5.90 7.44
C TRP A 188 25.20 -6.35 8.89
N PRO A 189 26.20 -5.98 9.72
CA PRO A 189 26.18 -6.35 11.12
C PRO A 189 24.82 -5.89 11.64
N ARG A 190 24.09 -6.83 12.23
CA ARG A 190 22.98 -6.49 13.11
C ARG A 190 23.56 -5.43 14.01
N CYS A 191 23.20 -4.16 13.81
CA CYS A 191 23.55 -3.13 14.77
C CYS A 191 22.83 -3.57 16.03
N GLU A 192 23.56 -4.31 16.84
CA GLU A 192 23.40 -4.37 18.26
C GLU A 192 23.58 -2.93 18.75
N GLU A 193 22.53 -2.15 18.57
CA GLU A 193 22.15 -1.19 19.59
C GLU A 193 21.38 -2.03 20.60
N ARG A 194 22.09 -2.86 21.36
CA ARG A 194 22.54 -2.47 22.71
C ARG A 194 21.57 -1.44 23.27
N SER A 195 20.42 -1.96 23.64
CA SER A 195 19.69 -1.59 24.83
C SER A 195 20.48 -0.68 25.77
N LEU A 196 19.81 0.37 26.24
CA LEU A 196 19.97 0.84 27.61
C LEU A 196 21.34 1.46 27.94
N ILE A 197 21.67 2.60 27.34
CA ILE A 197 22.52 3.59 28.03
C ILE A 197 21.68 4.83 28.31
N PHE A 198 21.13 4.84 29.52
CA PHE A 198 20.93 6.03 30.36
C PHE A 198 20.46 7.31 29.67
N GLY A 199 19.14 7.39 29.57
CA GLY A 199 18.43 8.65 29.42
C GLY A 199 17.04 8.53 30.02
N ASN A 200 16.95 8.17 31.30
CA ASN A 200 15.77 8.34 32.14
C ASN A 200 15.41 9.84 32.16
N ARG A 201 14.81 10.33 31.07
CA ARG A 201 13.98 11.52 31.11
C ARG A 201 12.59 11.03 31.48
N ARG A 202 12.46 10.63 32.74
CA ARG A 202 11.20 10.80 33.46
C ARG A 202 10.82 12.26 33.23
N SER A 203 9.91 12.49 32.28
CA SER A 203 9.11 13.70 32.24
C SER A 203 8.22 13.64 33.47
N THR A 204 8.83 13.94 34.62
CA THR A 204 8.09 14.49 35.75
C THR A 204 7.43 15.73 35.18
N TRP A 205 6.12 15.64 34.95
CA TRP A 205 5.23 16.79 34.91
C TRP A 205 5.42 17.53 36.25
N LYS A 206 6.44 18.39 36.32
CA LYS A 206 6.58 19.37 37.38
C LYS A 206 5.52 20.42 37.10
N ILE A 207 4.35 20.20 37.68
CA ILE A 207 3.37 21.25 37.93
C ILE A 207 4.13 22.38 38.64
N PRO A 208 4.20 23.61 38.09
CA PRO A 208 4.79 24.72 38.82
C PRO A 208 3.89 25.02 40.02
N VAL A 209 4.30 24.56 41.20
CA VAL A 209 3.73 25.04 42.46
C VAL A 209 4.08 26.52 42.55
N MET A 210 3.06 27.35 42.35
CA MET A 210 3.10 28.79 42.48
C MET A 210 3.49 29.11 43.93
N ARG A 211 4.76 29.45 44.15
CA ARG A 211 5.25 29.91 45.46
C ARG A 211 4.65 31.28 45.71
N SER A 212 3.68 31.35 46.62
CA SER A 212 3.11 32.60 47.11
C SER A 212 4.21 33.41 47.81
N ASP A 213 4.61 34.52 47.19
CA ASP A 213 5.45 35.54 47.80
C ASP A 213 4.62 36.28 48.88
N PRO A 214 4.98 36.23 50.17
CA PRO A 214 4.14 36.76 51.24
C PRO A 214 4.22 38.29 51.39
N LYS A 215 4.86 39.04 50.46
CA LYS A 215 5.12 40.48 50.66
C LYS A 215 4.37 41.46 49.74
N ARG A 216 3.25 41.06 49.12
CA ARG A 216 2.37 42.00 48.39
C ARG A 216 0.90 41.88 48.78
N ARG A 217 0.62 41.79 50.08
CA ARG A 217 -0.76 41.86 50.62
C ARG A 217 -0.92 43.06 51.56
N ALA A 218 -0.65 44.26 51.03
CA ALA A 218 -1.00 45.50 51.72
C ALA A 218 -1.12 46.64 50.70
N ARG A 219 -2.16 46.60 49.86
CA ARG A 219 -2.86 47.83 49.44
C ARG A 219 -4.14 47.50 48.68
N ARG A 220 -5.22 48.03 49.24
CA ARG A 220 -6.37 48.59 48.54
C ARG A 220 -7.48 47.62 48.15
N THR A 221 -8.27 47.30 49.18
CA THR A 221 -9.72 47.39 49.11
C THR A 221 -10.19 48.72 48.51
N ARG A 222 -11.19 48.67 47.62
CA ARG A 222 -12.37 49.58 47.46
C ARG A 222 -12.80 49.71 46.00
N GLY A 223 -14.10 49.56 45.76
CA GLY A 223 -14.83 50.03 44.56
C GLY A 223 -14.94 48.97 43.47
N PHE A 224 -15.99 48.14 43.37
CA PHE A 224 -17.38 48.48 42.97
C PHE A 224 -17.44 49.24 41.63
N GLY A 225 -18.06 48.64 40.62
CA GLY A 225 -18.32 49.32 39.34
C GLY A 225 -18.66 48.38 38.18
N PHE A 226 -19.85 47.82 38.22
CA PHE A 226 -20.52 47.17 37.10
C PHE A 226 -20.87 48.22 36.02
N ALA A 227 -20.55 47.99 34.75
CA ALA A 227 -21.16 48.71 33.63
C ALA A 227 -21.05 47.92 32.32
N ILE A 228 -22.17 47.33 31.92
CA ILE A 228 -22.46 46.91 30.55
C ILE A 228 -22.78 48.18 29.76
N ARG A 229 -22.15 48.39 28.59
CA ARG A 229 -22.65 49.34 27.59
C ARG A 229 -22.46 48.83 26.17
N THR A 230 -23.59 48.53 25.56
CA THR A 230 -23.89 48.38 24.14
C THR A 230 -23.81 49.72 23.38
N GLY A 231 -23.61 49.68 22.06
CA GLY A 231 -23.87 50.82 21.14
C GLY A 231 -22.69 51.13 20.23
N ILE A 232 -22.72 50.75 18.94
CA ILE A 232 -23.25 51.51 17.79
C ILE A 232 -22.32 52.66 17.34
N GLY A 233 -21.87 52.55 16.08
CA GLY A 233 -21.69 53.68 15.16
C GLY A 233 -20.30 54.30 15.11
N GLY A 234 -19.74 54.43 13.91
CA GLY A 234 -18.61 55.34 13.68
C GLY A 234 -17.76 55.01 12.47
N ASN A 235 -18.10 55.66 11.36
CA ASN A 235 -17.48 55.67 10.04
C ASN A 235 -16.05 56.27 10.00
N SER A 236 -15.45 56.30 8.80
CA SER A 236 -14.29 57.09 8.32
C SER A 236 -12.91 56.40 8.40
N THR A 237 -12.35 55.85 7.31
CA THR A 237 -11.64 56.45 6.14
C THR A 237 -10.17 56.84 6.38
N CYS A 238 -9.37 56.59 5.33
CA CYS A 238 -7.99 57.07 5.06
C CYS A 238 -6.89 56.26 5.75
N ARG A 239 -5.82 55.78 5.08
CA ARG A 239 -5.04 56.47 4.05
C ARG A 239 -4.24 55.45 3.20
N GLU A 240 -4.37 55.53 1.88
CA GLU A 240 -3.26 55.30 0.94
C GLU A 240 -2.15 56.35 1.20
N ALA A 241 -0.91 56.00 0.87
CA ALA A 241 0.03 56.82 0.07
C ALA A 241 1.50 56.64 0.51
N VAL A 242 2.35 56.35 -0.49
CA VAL A 242 3.71 56.91 -0.72
C VAL A 242 4.82 56.20 0.09
N GLU A 243 5.87 55.61 -0.50
CA GLU A 243 6.58 55.80 -1.78
C GLU A 243 6.86 54.48 -2.53
#